data_AF-A0A931F464-F1
#
_entry.id   AF-A0A931F464-F1
#
_cell.length_a   1.000
_cell.length_b   1.000
_cell.length_c   1.000
_cell.angle_alpha   90.00
_cell.angle_beta   90.00
_cell.angle_gamma   90.00
#
_symmetry.space_group_name_H-M   'P 1'
#
loop_
_entity.id
_entity.type
_entity.pdbx_description
1 polymer ?
#
loop_
_entity_poly.entity_id
_entity_poly.type
_entity_poly.pdbx_seq_one_letter_code
_entity_poly.pdbx_strand_id
1 'polypeptide(L)'
;MTEHVITIRWVDAPEDVGFDDFVEGTYNSFTCTCELPLADRDAATVHAAESGQCPTCLGSGQISPNPRDTGGCQTCDGSGRTKTVTVRARVTEEFLKDMAELLPAQFGLEEVVALLEAHLPDRGADTVLPVAAGLIRYLEVRGDIVLGTAPDYVSDDGCGRAYDDPRWIRT
;
A
#
# COMPACT_ATOMS: atom_id res chain seq x y z
N MET A 1 -6.62 -6.26 27.26
CA MET A 1 -6.15 -5.52 26.06
C MET A 1 -6.25 -4.05 26.41
N THR A 2 -5.13 -3.37 26.55
CA THR A 2 -5.13 -1.92 26.79
C THR A 2 -5.52 -1.25 25.49
N GLU A 3 -6.57 -0.43 25.51
CA GLU A 3 -7.02 0.28 24.31
C GLU A 3 -6.07 1.46 24.08
N HIS A 4 -5.37 1.47 22.94
CA HIS A 4 -4.48 2.57 22.55
C HIS A 4 -5.28 3.54 21.69
N VAL A 5 -5.70 4.69 22.23
CA VAL A 5 -6.34 5.77 21.46
C VAL A 5 -5.42 6.98 21.54
N ILE A 6 -4.96 7.47 20.38
CA ILE A 6 -4.14 8.67 20.32
C ILE A 6 -5.06 9.86 20.05
N THR A 7 -5.08 10.79 20.99
CA THR A 7 -5.82 12.04 20.86
C THR A 7 -4.90 13.08 20.21
N ILE A 8 -5.39 13.72 19.15
CA ILE A 8 -4.76 14.87 18.52
C ILE A 8 -5.45 16.11 19.07
N ARG A 9 -4.69 17.07 19.60
CA ARG A 9 -5.22 18.38 19.99
C ARG A 9 -4.45 19.48 19.30
N TRP A 10 -5.19 20.35 18.62
CA TRP A 10 -4.67 21.59 18.07
C TRP A 10 -4.23 22.52 19.21
N VAL A 11 -3.05 23.10 19.09
CA VAL A 11 -2.44 24.05 20.03
C VAL A 11 -1.99 25.27 19.22
N ASP A 12 -2.50 26.45 19.58
CA ASP A 12 -2.11 27.75 19.01
C ASP A 12 -2.12 27.81 17.47
N ALA A 13 -3.06 27.11 16.83
CA ALA A 13 -3.16 27.06 15.38
C ALA A 13 -3.58 28.42 14.79
N PRO A 14 -2.89 28.92 13.74
CA PRO A 14 -3.30 30.13 13.03
C PRO A 14 -4.63 29.94 12.30
N GLU A 15 -5.28 31.03 11.87
CA GLU A 15 -6.58 30.92 11.18
C GLU A 15 -6.48 30.28 9.79
N ASP A 16 -5.33 30.41 9.14
CA ASP A 16 -4.98 29.80 7.86
C ASP A 16 -3.93 28.70 8.10
N VAL A 17 -4.38 27.47 8.29
CA VAL A 17 -3.52 26.27 8.37
C VAL A 17 -3.58 25.55 7.03
N GLY A 18 -2.41 25.38 6.39
CA GLY A 18 -2.30 24.58 5.18
C GLY A 18 -2.37 23.08 5.47
N PHE A 19 -2.64 22.28 4.44
CA PHE A 19 -2.60 20.81 4.56
C PHE A 19 -1.22 20.31 5.00
N ASP A 20 -0.15 20.99 4.57
CA ASP A 20 1.24 20.62 4.92
C ASP A 20 1.53 20.81 6.42
N ASP A 21 0.99 21.86 7.05
CA ASP A 21 1.13 22.11 8.50
C ASP A 21 0.47 20.99 9.34
N PHE A 22 -0.60 20.38 8.82
CA PHE A 22 -1.26 19.23 9.43
C PHE A 22 -0.42 17.94 9.30
N VAL A 23 0.23 17.75 8.15
CA VAL A 23 1.09 16.59 7.87
C VAL A 23 2.37 16.63 8.71
N GLU A 24 2.89 17.81 9.04
CA GLU A 24 4.06 17.95 9.92
C GLU A 24 3.70 17.89 11.41
N GLY A 25 2.44 18.14 11.78
CA GLY A 25 1.98 18.14 13.17
C GLY A 25 2.41 19.37 13.96
N THR A 26 2.81 20.45 13.29
CA THR A 26 3.41 21.67 13.83
C THR A 26 2.56 22.36 14.91
N TYR A 27 1.23 22.26 14.81
CA TYR A 27 0.28 22.84 15.77
C TYR A 27 -0.50 21.76 16.53
N ASN A 28 0.02 20.54 16.61
CA ASN A 28 -0.68 19.41 17.21
C ASN A 28 0.10 18.80 18.38
N SER A 29 -0.62 18.49 19.45
CA SER A 29 -0.14 17.64 20.52
C SER A 29 -0.75 16.24 20.39
N PHE A 30 0.07 15.22 20.65
CA PHE A 30 -0.31 13.83 20.54
C PHE A 30 -0.22 13.17 21.92
N THR A 31 -1.31 12.55 22.37
CA THR A 31 -1.32 11.83 23.65
C THR A 31 -2.03 10.50 23.48
N CYS A 32 -1.35 9.41 23.81
CA CYS A 32 -1.94 8.09 23.86
C CYS A 32 -2.47 7.78 25.26
N THR A 33 -3.55 7.01 25.33
CA THR A 33 -4.09 6.42 26.57
C THR A 33 -3.10 5.50 27.29
N CYS A 34 -2.00 5.07 26.64
CA CYS A 34 -0.92 4.32 27.26
C CYS A 34 0.11 5.20 28.01
N GLU A 35 -0.12 6.51 28.06
CA GLU A 35 0.75 7.51 28.69
C GLU A 35 2.16 7.64 28.07
N LEU A 36 2.41 6.98 26.93
CA LEU A 36 3.66 7.17 26.19
C LEU A 36 3.72 8.61 25.65
N PRO A 37 4.80 9.37 25.92
CA PRO A 37 5.00 10.68 25.34
C PRO A 37 5.26 10.55 23.83
N LEU A 38 4.45 11.25 23.04
CA LEU A 38 4.56 11.30 21.58
C LEU A 38 4.99 12.71 21.21
N ALA A 39 6.27 12.89 20.87
CA ALA A 39 6.89 14.20 20.70
C ALA A 39 6.39 14.95 19.46
N ASP A 40 6.02 14.21 18.42
CA ASP A 40 5.61 14.70 17.13
C ASP A 40 4.67 13.71 16.44
N ARG A 41 4.23 14.06 15.23
CA ARG A 41 3.31 13.24 14.44
C ARG A 41 3.96 11.92 14.01
N ASP A 42 5.25 11.91 13.69
CA ASP A 42 5.96 10.69 13.28
C ASP A 42 6.01 9.67 14.42
N ALA A 43 6.34 10.11 15.63
CA ALA A 43 6.30 9.29 16.84
C ALA A 43 4.89 8.74 17.09
N ALA A 44 3.86 9.57 16.91
CA ALA A 44 2.47 9.15 17.04
C ALA A 44 2.05 8.13 15.97
N THR A 45 2.49 8.31 14.73
CA THR A 45 2.24 7.40 13.61
C THR A 45 2.90 6.05 13.81
N VAL A 46 4.17 6.02 14.24
CA VAL A 46 4.88 4.78 14.57
C VAL A 46 4.16 4.06 15.71
N HIS A 47 3.82 4.77 16.79
CA HIS A 47 3.11 4.17 17.92
C HIS A 47 1.72 3.62 17.54
N ALA A 48 0.99 4.34 16.68
CA ALA A 48 -0.28 3.88 16.14
C ALA A 48 -0.11 2.56 15.37
N ALA A 49 0.88 2.48 14.48
CA ALA A 49 1.16 1.28 13.68
C ALA A 49 1.52 0.08 14.57
N GLU A 50 2.42 0.26 15.54
CA GLU A 50 2.81 -0.79 16.50
C GLU A 50 1.64 -1.28 17.36
N SER A 51 0.70 -0.39 17.68
CA SER A 51 -0.48 -0.68 18.49
C SER A 51 -1.69 -1.17 17.66
N GLY A 52 -1.53 -1.38 16.35
CA GLY A 52 -2.59 -1.85 15.46
C GLY A 52 -3.69 -0.81 15.17
N GLN A 53 -3.40 0.47 15.38
CA GLN A 53 -4.25 1.62 15.06
C GLN A 53 -3.88 2.22 13.72
N CYS A 54 -4.83 2.88 13.06
CA CYS A 54 -4.61 3.44 11.72
C CYS A 54 -3.54 4.54 11.79
N PRO A 55 -2.44 4.47 11.02
CA PRO A 55 -1.37 5.47 11.07
C PRO A 55 -1.81 6.85 10.57
N THR A 56 -2.88 6.92 9.77
CA THR A 56 -3.40 8.17 9.20
C THR A 56 -4.21 8.98 10.21
N CYS A 57 -5.18 8.33 10.87
CA CYS A 57 -6.05 8.97 11.88
C CYS A 57 -5.63 8.69 13.33
N LEU A 58 -4.52 7.97 13.52
CA LEU A 58 -3.93 7.64 14.82
C LEU A 58 -4.88 6.91 15.79
N GLY A 59 -5.87 6.18 15.28
CA GLY A 59 -6.83 5.46 16.13
C GLY A 59 -8.20 6.13 16.26
N SER A 60 -8.36 7.39 15.88
CA SER A 60 -9.59 8.14 16.16
C SER A 60 -10.77 7.81 15.22
N GLY A 61 -10.49 7.29 14.03
CA GLY A 61 -11.48 7.14 12.95
C GLY A 61 -11.83 8.46 12.25
N GLN A 62 -11.28 9.58 12.69
CA GLN A 62 -11.56 10.90 12.14
C GLN A 62 -10.24 11.62 11.81
N ILE A 63 -10.26 12.41 10.74
CA ILE A 63 -9.16 13.28 10.38
C ILE A 63 -9.68 14.71 10.50
N SER A 64 -9.00 15.52 11.29
CA SER A 64 -9.25 16.95 11.37
C SER A 64 -8.06 17.66 10.73
N PRO A 65 -8.05 17.85 9.40
CA PRO A 65 -6.92 18.48 8.70
C PRO A 65 -6.76 19.96 9.08
N ASN A 66 -7.81 20.58 9.63
CA ASN A 66 -7.75 21.89 10.27
C ASN A 66 -8.71 21.93 11.48
N PRO A 67 -8.59 22.90 12.41
CA PRO A 67 -9.40 22.95 13.64
C PRO A 67 -10.92 23.05 13.43
N ARG A 68 -11.37 23.44 12.24
CA ARG A 68 -12.79 23.71 11.92
C ARG A 68 -13.43 22.61 11.08
N ASP A 69 -12.65 21.69 10.54
CA ASP A 69 -13.11 20.59 9.71
C ASP A 69 -12.71 19.25 10.32
N THR A 70 -13.68 18.34 10.40
CA THR A 70 -13.47 16.97 10.89
C THR A 70 -14.21 16.03 9.95
N GLY A 71 -13.45 15.27 9.18
CA GLY A 71 -13.95 14.26 8.26
C GLY A 71 -13.71 12.85 8.78
N GLY A 72 -14.48 11.88 8.26
CA GLY A 72 -14.19 10.46 8.47
C GLY A 72 -12.86 10.07 7.82
N CYS A 73 -12.07 9.24 8.49
CA CYS A 73 -10.83 8.73 7.91
C CYS A 73 -11.15 7.74 6.78
N GLN A 74 -10.82 8.10 5.54
CA GLN A 74 -11.01 7.22 4.39
C GLN A 74 -10.07 6.00 4.42
N THR A 75 -8.86 6.14 4.97
CA THR A 75 -7.90 5.02 5.06
C THR A 75 -8.43 3.84 5.88
N CYS A 76 -9.23 4.09 6.91
CA CYS A 76 -9.77 3.05 7.78
C CYS A 76 -11.31 2.97 7.75
N ASP A 77 -11.99 3.65 6.83
CA ASP A 77 -13.44 3.87 6.80
C ASP A 77 -14.02 4.22 8.17
N GLY A 78 -13.37 5.13 8.88
CA GLY A 78 -13.81 5.60 10.19
C GLY A 78 -13.65 4.61 11.34
N SER A 79 -13.09 3.42 11.12
CA SER A 79 -12.93 2.41 12.17
C SER A 79 -11.85 2.74 13.21
N GLY A 80 -10.97 3.69 12.93
CA GLY A 80 -9.82 4.06 13.78
C GLY A 80 -8.70 3.03 13.78
N ARG A 81 -9.03 1.76 13.56
CA ARG A 81 -8.05 0.67 13.55
C ARG A 81 -7.26 0.66 12.26
N THR A 82 -6.02 0.19 12.33
CA THR A 82 -5.35 -0.19 11.09
C THR A 82 -6.24 -1.28 10.50
N LYS A 83 -6.89 -0.96 9.39
CA LYS A 83 -7.26 -1.99 8.46
C LYS A 83 -5.93 -2.57 8.05
N THR A 84 -5.48 -3.61 8.75
CA THR A 84 -4.44 -4.49 8.25
C THR A 84 -5.07 -5.14 7.03
N VAL A 85 -5.08 -4.38 5.96
CA VAL A 85 -4.84 -4.84 4.62
C VAL A 85 -3.31 -4.93 4.52
N THR A 86 -2.64 -5.51 5.53
CA THR A 86 -1.89 -6.71 5.20
C THR A 86 -2.94 -7.61 4.59
N VAL A 87 -3.09 -7.51 3.28
CA VAL A 87 -3.48 -8.66 2.50
C VAL A 87 -2.35 -9.65 2.74
N ARG A 88 -2.44 -10.34 3.87
CA ARG A 88 -2.43 -11.79 3.85
C ARG A 88 -3.66 -12.21 3.01
N ALA A 89 -3.71 -11.83 1.73
CA ALA A 89 -3.90 -12.89 0.77
C ALA A 89 -2.75 -13.79 1.15
N ARG A 90 -3.08 -14.98 1.66
CA ARG A 90 -2.06 -16.01 1.74
C ARG A 90 -1.69 -16.28 0.29
N VAL A 91 -0.88 -15.41 -0.33
CA VAL A 91 -0.17 -15.74 -1.55
C VAL A 91 0.88 -16.71 -1.03
N THR A 92 0.46 -17.97 -1.03
CA THR A 92 1.30 -19.10 -0.71
C THR A 92 2.24 -19.29 -1.88
N GLU A 93 3.33 -20.00 -1.65
CA GLU A 93 4.19 -20.44 -2.75
C GLU A 93 3.39 -21.26 -3.79
N GLU A 94 2.42 -22.06 -3.34
CA GLU A 94 1.50 -22.82 -4.21
C GLU A 94 0.68 -21.90 -5.10
N PHE A 95 0.08 -20.84 -4.55
CA PHE A 95 -0.66 -19.86 -5.35
C PHE A 95 0.24 -19.19 -6.40
N LEU A 96 1.47 -18.81 -6.03
CA LEU A 96 2.42 -18.22 -6.98
C LEU A 96 2.82 -19.19 -8.09
N LYS A 97 2.98 -20.48 -7.77
CA LYS A 97 3.24 -21.54 -8.76
C LYS A 97 2.05 -21.69 -9.71
N ASP A 98 0.84 -21.79 -9.18
CA ASP A 98 -0.38 -21.91 -9.99
C ASP A 98 -0.53 -20.72 -10.95
N MET A 99 -0.28 -19.49 -10.47
CA MET A 99 -0.31 -18.30 -11.33
C MET A 99 0.82 -18.31 -12.37
N ALA A 100 2.02 -18.74 -12.00
CA ALA A 100 3.14 -18.83 -12.93
C ALA A 100 2.92 -19.87 -14.04
N GLU A 101 2.17 -20.94 -13.78
CA GLU A 101 1.81 -21.93 -14.81
C GLU A 101 0.84 -21.36 -15.86
N LEU A 102 0.01 -20.39 -15.48
CA LEU A 102 -0.95 -19.75 -16.38
C LEU A 102 -0.32 -18.66 -17.25
N LEU A 103 0.86 -18.16 -16.90
CA LEU A 103 1.55 -17.14 -17.68
C LEU A 103 2.09 -17.72 -18.99
N PRO A 104 1.86 -17.04 -20.14
CA PRO A 104 2.37 -17.48 -21.43
C PRO A 104 3.91 -17.48 -21.46
N ALA A 105 4.49 -18.08 -22.51
CA ALA A 105 5.94 -18.14 -22.69
C ALA A 105 6.60 -16.74 -22.71
N GLN A 106 5.85 -15.73 -23.14
CA GLN A 106 6.24 -14.32 -23.11
C GLN A 106 5.07 -13.52 -22.55
N PHE A 107 5.31 -12.68 -21.55
CA PHE A 107 4.25 -11.90 -20.91
C PHE A 107 4.72 -10.49 -20.51
N GLY A 108 3.77 -9.58 -20.38
CA GLY A 108 3.94 -8.21 -19.90
C GLY A 108 3.35 -7.99 -18.50
N LEU A 109 3.54 -6.80 -17.93
CA LEU A 109 3.01 -6.47 -16.61
C LEU A 109 1.49 -6.41 -16.64
N GLU A 110 0.90 -5.89 -17.71
CA GLU A 110 -0.56 -5.82 -17.88
C GLU A 110 -1.22 -7.21 -17.84
N GLU A 111 -0.59 -8.21 -18.47
CA GLU A 111 -1.07 -9.59 -18.48
C GLU A 111 -0.99 -10.22 -17.08
N VAL A 112 0.06 -9.93 -16.32
CA VAL A 112 0.20 -10.36 -14.92
C VAL A 112 -0.87 -9.74 -14.04
N VAL A 113 -1.13 -8.44 -14.20
CA VAL A 113 -2.16 -7.71 -13.44
C VAL A 113 -3.54 -8.29 -13.76
N ALA A 114 -3.89 -8.46 -15.03
CA ALA A 114 -5.17 -9.03 -15.45
C ALA A 114 -5.36 -10.47 -14.93
N LEU A 115 -4.31 -11.29 -14.97
CA LEU A 115 -4.35 -12.65 -14.43
C LEU A 115 -4.64 -12.64 -12.92
N LEU A 116 -3.96 -11.79 -12.17
CA LEU A 116 -4.13 -11.68 -10.72
C LEU A 116 -5.49 -11.12 -10.34
N GLU A 117 -6.01 -10.13 -11.07
CA GLU A 117 -7.38 -9.61 -10.87
C GLU A 117 -8.44 -10.71 -11.04
N ALA A 118 -8.24 -11.63 -11.97
CA ALA A 118 -9.17 -12.73 -12.21
C ALA A 118 -9.13 -13.83 -11.12
N HIS A 119 -8.02 -13.97 -10.40
CA HIS A 119 -7.78 -15.12 -9.49
C HIS A 119 -7.55 -14.72 -8.02
N LEU A 120 -7.36 -13.44 -7.72
CA LEU A 120 -7.27 -12.96 -6.34
C LEU A 120 -8.66 -12.99 -5.70
N PRO A 121 -8.80 -13.65 -4.52
CA PRO A 121 -10.09 -13.70 -3.83
C PRO A 121 -10.42 -12.32 -3.24
N ASP A 122 -11.45 -11.70 -3.82
CA ASP A 122 -12.28 -10.60 -3.29
C ASP A 122 -11.53 -9.56 -2.42
N ARG A 123 -10.51 -8.92 -2.99
CA ARG A 123 -9.81 -7.78 -2.39
C ARG A 123 -9.42 -6.75 -3.44
N GLY A 124 -9.64 -5.47 -3.11
CA GLY A 124 -9.56 -4.33 -4.01
C GLY A 124 -8.23 -4.16 -4.75
N ALA A 125 -8.30 -3.36 -5.82
CA ALA A 125 -7.22 -3.04 -6.75
C ALA A 125 -5.87 -2.68 -6.08
N ASP A 126 -5.92 -2.12 -4.87
CA ASP A 126 -4.76 -1.75 -4.05
C ASP A 126 -3.80 -2.91 -3.72
N THR A 127 -4.19 -4.15 -4.01
CA THR A 127 -3.46 -5.37 -3.63
C THR A 127 -2.83 -6.10 -4.80
N VAL A 128 -3.31 -5.83 -6.01
CA VAL A 128 -2.87 -6.52 -7.23
C VAL A 128 -1.43 -6.16 -7.56
N LEU A 129 -1.08 -4.87 -7.55
CA LEU A 129 0.26 -4.41 -7.92
C LEU A 129 1.37 -4.93 -6.98
N PRO A 130 1.20 -4.91 -5.63
CA PRO A 130 2.18 -5.55 -4.74
C PRO A 130 2.35 -7.05 -4.98
N VAL A 131 1.26 -7.77 -5.29
CA VAL A 131 1.32 -9.21 -5.57
C VAL A 131 1.99 -9.49 -6.92
N ALA A 132 1.71 -8.67 -7.94
CA ALA A 132 2.36 -8.73 -9.25
C ALA A 132 3.88 -8.56 -9.12
N ALA A 133 4.32 -7.54 -8.38
CA ALA A 133 5.74 -7.32 -8.09
C ALA A 133 6.37 -8.52 -7.36
N GLY A 134 5.66 -9.11 -6.40
CA GLY A 134 6.10 -10.31 -5.69
C GLY A 134 6.24 -11.55 -6.58
N LEU A 135 5.28 -11.79 -7.48
CA LEU A 135 5.30 -12.90 -8.43
C LEU A 135 6.46 -12.78 -9.42
N ILE A 136 6.64 -11.60 -10.03
CA ILE A 136 7.75 -11.34 -10.96
C ILE A 136 9.08 -11.57 -10.23
N ARG A 137 9.22 -11.02 -9.01
CA ARG A 137 10.45 -11.18 -8.23
C ARG A 137 10.72 -12.65 -7.87
N TYR A 138 9.68 -13.42 -7.54
CA TYR A 138 9.79 -14.85 -7.25
C TYR A 138 10.35 -15.63 -8.45
N LEU A 139 9.83 -15.37 -9.65
CA LEU A 139 10.27 -16.02 -10.87
C LEU A 139 11.69 -15.59 -11.29
N GLU A 140 12.04 -14.32 -11.15
CA GLU A 140 13.39 -13.82 -11.41
C GLU A 140 14.45 -14.47 -10.51
N VAL A 141 14.17 -14.58 -9.21
CA VAL A 141 15.13 -15.16 -8.24
C VAL A 141 15.36 -16.64 -8.51
N ARG A 142 14.34 -17.34 -9.03
CA ARG A 142 14.47 -18.75 -9.45
C ARG A 142 15.16 -18.91 -10.79
N GLY A 143 15.30 -17.83 -11.55
CA GLY A 143 15.80 -17.87 -12.92
C GLY A 143 14.81 -18.53 -13.87
N ASP A 144 13.50 -18.45 -13.59
CA ASP A 144 12.43 -18.99 -14.46
C ASP A 144 12.03 -17.98 -15.56
N ILE A 145 12.43 -16.71 -15.38
CA ILE A 145 12.17 -15.62 -16.32
C ILE A 145 13.38 -14.69 -16.46
N VAL A 146 13.45 -14.01 -17.59
CA VAL A 146 14.38 -12.91 -17.85
C VAL A 146 13.62 -11.70 -18.36
N LEU A 147 14.01 -10.50 -17.93
CA LEU A 147 13.49 -9.26 -18.48
C LEU A 147 14.01 -9.11 -19.92
N GLY A 148 13.10 -9.06 -20.89
CA GLY A 148 13.41 -8.82 -22.30
C GLY A 148 13.74 -7.34 -22.51
N THR A 149 15.01 -7.04 -22.77
CA THR A 149 15.43 -5.73 -23.29
C THR A 149 15.43 -5.73 -24.82
N ALA A 150 15.07 -4.63 -25.47
CA ALA A 150 15.28 -4.52 -26.92
C ALA A 150 16.79 -4.69 -27.26
N PRO A 151 17.19 -5.52 -28.25
CA PRO A 151 16.39 -6.00 -29.37
C PRO A 151 15.76 -7.39 -29.19
N ASP A 152 15.79 -7.99 -28.00
CA ASP A 152 15.31 -9.36 -27.77
C ASP A 152 13.79 -9.50 -27.92
N TYR A 153 13.07 -8.37 -27.90
CA TYR A 153 11.63 -8.31 -28.14
C TYR A 153 11.34 -7.56 -29.44
N VAL A 154 10.93 -8.32 -30.46
CA VAL A 154 10.25 -7.84 -31.67
C VAL A 154 8.91 -8.54 -31.67
N SER A 155 7.81 -7.79 -31.65
CA SER A 155 6.48 -8.36 -31.78
C SER A 155 6.39 -9.19 -33.07
N ASP A 156 5.63 -10.28 -33.06
CA ASP A 156 5.44 -11.17 -34.24
C ASP A 156 4.96 -10.40 -35.49
N ASP A 157 4.35 -9.24 -35.28
CA ASP A 157 3.83 -8.36 -36.32
C ASP A 157 4.89 -7.43 -36.95
N GLY A 158 6.14 -7.45 -36.45
CA GLY A 158 7.29 -6.71 -36.96
C GLY A 158 7.19 -5.18 -36.88
N CYS A 159 6.08 -4.65 -36.33
CA CYS A 159 5.76 -3.22 -36.32
C CYS A 159 5.35 -2.76 -34.92
N GLY A 160 6.32 -2.56 -34.04
CA GLY A 160 6.08 -1.80 -32.81
C GLY A 160 7.10 -2.11 -31.73
N ARG A 161 7.90 -1.11 -31.35
CA ARG A 161 8.63 -1.13 -30.07
C ARG A 161 7.68 -0.61 -29.00
N ALA A 162 7.05 -1.52 -28.25
CA ALA A 162 6.35 -1.15 -27.03
C ALA A 162 7.41 -0.92 -25.94
N TYR A 163 7.67 0.35 -25.61
CA TYR A 163 8.53 0.72 -24.47
C TYR A 163 7.73 0.90 -23.18
N ASP A 164 6.41 0.88 -23.26
CA ASP A 164 5.53 1.28 -22.16
C ASP A 164 5.17 0.13 -21.20
N ASP A 165 5.27 -1.13 -21.66
CA ASP A 165 5.04 -2.33 -20.84
C ASP A 165 6.29 -3.22 -20.80
N PRO A 166 6.94 -3.42 -19.63
CA PRO A 166 8.07 -4.34 -19.53
C PRO A 166 7.66 -5.77 -19.91
N ARG A 167 8.51 -6.45 -20.68
CA ARG A 167 8.25 -7.82 -21.17
C ARG A 167 9.21 -8.80 -20.52
N TRP A 168 8.70 -9.95 -20.09
CA TRP A 168 9.49 -11.07 -19.59
C TRP A 168 9.34 -12.30 -20.48
N ILE A 169 10.41 -13.07 -20.56
CA ILE A 169 10.49 -14.32 -21.32
C ILE A 169 10.76 -15.45 -20.34
N ARG A 170 10.00 -16.55 -20.44
CA ARG A 170 10.23 -17.76 -19.65
C ARG A 170 11.45 -18.51 -20.19
N THR A 171 12.31 -18.99 -19.29
CA THR A 171 13.56 -19.71 -19.61
C THR A 171 13.47 -21.21 -19.39
#